data_AF-A0A392QGK6-F1
#
_entry.id   AF-A0A392QGK6-F1
#
_cell.length_a   1.000
_cell.length_b   1.000
_cell.length_c   1.000
_cell.angle_alpha   90.00
_cell.angle_beta   90.00
_cell.angle_gamma   90.00
#
_symmetry.space_group_name_H-M   'P 1'
#
loop_
_entity.id
_entity.type
_entity.pdbx_description
1 polymer ?
#
loop_
_entity_poly.entity_id
_entity_poly.type
_entity_poly.pdbx_seq_one_letter_code
_entity_poly.pdbx_strand_id
1 'polypeptide(L)' 'ACNIDEEAVEAAISRCTMLETLDVRFCPKISSMSMGRLRAASSGLKRIYSSLSTSSA' A
#
# COMPACT_ATOMS: atom_id res chain seq x y z
N ALA A 1 6.19 10.03 13.53
CA ALA A 1 5.14 10.10 12.48
C ALA A 1 5.65 9.39 11.23
N CYS A 2 4.82 8.60 10.56
CA CYS A 2 5.17 7.96 9.28
C CYS A 2 5.33 9.06 8.21
N ASN A 3 6.56 9.28 7.72
CA ASN A 3 6.87 10.32 6.72
C ASN A 3 7.09 9.73 5.32
N ILE A 4 6.53 8.55 5.06
CA ILE A 4 6.62 7.87 3.77
C ILE A 4 5.37 8.24 2.98
N ASP A 5 5.57 8.76 1.77
CA ASP A 5 4.52 9.13 0.83
C ASP A 5 4.19 7.97 -0.13
N GLU A 6 3.05 8.07 -0.83
CA GLU A 6 2.52 7.02 -1.73
C GLU A 6 3.55 6.54 -2.76
N GLU A 7 4.23 7.48 -3.43
CA GLU A 7 5.23 7.19 -4.46
C GLU A 7 6.43 6.41 -3.92
N ALA A 8 6.84 6.71 -2.69
CA ALA A 8 7.96 6.02 -2.06
C ALA A 8 7.62 4.55 -1.76
N VAL A 9 6.39 4.27 -1.34
CA VAL A 9 5.92 2.88 -1.15
C VAL A 9 5.81 2.17 -2.48
N GLU A 10 5.23 2.81 -3.50
CA GLU A 10 5.10 2.22 -4.83
C GLU A 10 6.47 1.81 -5.40
N ALA A 11 7.44 2.73 -5.37
CA ALA A 11 8.80 2.48 -5.83
C ALA A 11 9.49 1.36 -5.04
N ALA A 12 9.28 1.31 -3.72
CA ALA A 12 9.87 0.29 -2.86
C ALA A 12 9.32 -1.11 -3.16
N ILE A 13 8.00 -1.24 -3.40
CA ILE A 13 7.38 -2.55 -3.66
C ILE A 13 7.46 -2.95 -5.13
N SER A 14 7.67 -2.01 -6.05
CA SER A 14 7.64 -2.28 -7.50
C SER A 14 8.60 -3.38 -7.95
N ARG A 15 9.76 -3.47 -7.30
CA ARG A 15 10.78 -4.50 -7.60
C ARG A 15 10.77 -5.67 -6.62
N CYS A 16 9.80 -5.72 -5.70
CA CYS A 16 9.73 -6.72 -4.66
C CYS A 16 8.63 -7.75 -4.98
N THR A 17 8.99 -8.80 -5.70
CA THR A 17 8.07 -9.88 -6.09
C THR A 17 7.81 -10.89 -4.97
N MET A 18 8.63 -10.90 -3.92
CA MET A 18 8.45 -11.77 -2.75
C MET A 18 7.58 -11.13 -1.66
N LEU A 19 7.21 -9.85 -1.79
CA LEU A 19 6.42 -9.17 -0.78
C LEU A 19 4.96 -9.64 -0.86
N GLU A 20 4.53 -10.42 0.12
CA GLU A 20 3.15 -10.96 0.14
C GLU A 20 2.18 -10.09 0.95
N THR A 21 2.70 -9.36 1.94
CA THR A 21 1.89 -8.58 2.87
C THR A 21 2.47 -7.17 2.99
N LEU A 22 1.61 -6.16 2.79
CA LEU A 22 1.94 -4.75 3.00
C LEU A 22 1.00 -4.16 4.04
N ASP A 23 1.56 -3.51 5.06
CA ASP A 23 0.79 -2.82 6.09
C ASP A 23 1.17 -1.34 6.09
N VAL A 24 0.21 -0.50 5.72
CA VAL A 24 0.32 0.96 5.69
C VAL A 24 -0.67 1.62 6.64
N ARG A 25 -1.19 0.85 7.61
CA ARG A 25 -2.03 1.42 8.67
C ARG A 25 -1.24 2.50 9.42
N PHE A 26 -1.93 3.57 9.80
CA PHE A 26 -1.37 4.71 10.51
C PHE A 26 -0.31 5.51 9.73
N CYS A 27 -0.20 5.33 8.41
CA CYS A 27 0.53 6.23 7.52
C CYS A 27 -0.45 7.23 6.87
N PRO A 28 -0.63 8.44 7.44
CA PRO A 28 -1.65 9.39 7.00
C PRO A 28 -1.43 9.89 5.57
N LYS A 29 -0.18 9.92 5.12
CA LYS A 29 0.23 10.25 3.75
C LYS A 29 -0.17 9.21 2.71
N ILE A 30 -0.63 8.03 3.13
CA ILE A 30 -1.02 6.91 2.26
C ILE A 30 -2.55 6.72 2.25
N SER A 31 -3.29 7.50 3.02
CA SER A 31 -4.75 7.40 3.14
C SER A 31 -5.51 7.59 1.81
N SER A 32 -4.96 8.29 0.82
CA SER A 32 -5.65 8.51 -0.46
C SER A 32 -5.24 7.53 -1.56
N MET A 33 -4.30 6.61 -1.28
CA MET A 33 -3.77 5.74 -2.31
C MET A 33 -4.79 4.70 -2.73
N SER A 34 -5.02 4.60 -4.03
CA SER A 34 -5.81 3.51 -4.59
C SER A 34 -5.07 2.20 -4.31
N MET A 35 -5.63 1.32 -3.48
CA MET A 35 -5.07 -0.01 -3.20
C MET A 35 -4.76 -0.82 -4.48
N GLY A 36 -5.48 -0.54 -5.56
CA GLY A 36 -5.22 -1.09 -6.89
C GLY A 36 -3.83 -0.74 -7.44
N ARG A 37 -3.30 0.48 -7.19
CA ARG A 37 -1.94 0.86 -7.59
C ARG A 37 -0.88 0.05 -6.85
N LEU A 38 -1.04 -0.12 -5.54
CA LEU A 38 -0.11 -0.93 -4.73
C LEU A 38 -0.09 -2.41 -5.16
N ARG A 39 -1.26 -2.96 -5.49
CA ARG A 39 -1.37 -4.30 -6.08
C ARG A 39 -0.75 -4.41 -7.47
N ALA A 40 -0.88 -3.38 -8.30
CA ALA A 40 -0.30 -3.37 -9.63
C ALA A 40 1.23 -3.21 -9.59
N ALA A 41 1.75 -2.45 -8.62
CA ALA A 41 3.18 -2.24 -8.48
C ALA A 41 3.92 -3.54 -8.17
N SER A 42 3.32 -4.46 -7.40
CA SER A 42 3.98 -5.69 -6.96
C SER A 42 3.13 -6.94 -7.22
N SER A 43 3.60 -7.82 -8.09
CA SER A 43 2.88 -9.04 -8.47
C SER A 43 2.81 -10.11 -7.37
N GLY A 44 3.62 -9.98 -6.31
CA GLY A 44 3.63 -10.90 -5.16
C GLY A 44 2.61 -10.56 -4.08
N LEU A 45 2.03 -9.36 -4.11
CA LEU A 45 1.25 -8.82 -3.00
C LEU A 45 -0.11 -9.51 -2.87
N LYS A 46 -0.32 -10.23 -1.78
CA LYS A 46 -1.56 -10.95 -1.48
C LYS A 46 -2.49 -10.11 -0.61
N ARG A 47 -1.94 -9.41 0.39
CA ARG A 47 -2.72 -8.67 1.39
C ARG A 47 -2.19 -7.26 1.63
N ILE A 48 -3.11 -6.30 1.70
CA ILE A 48 -2.83 -4.91 2.07
C ILE A 48 -3.68 -4.55 3.28
N TYR A 49 -3.04 -4.05 4.33
CA TYR A 49 -3.73 -3.43 5.46
C TYR A 49 -3.57 -1.92 5.35
N SER A 50 -4.69 -1.20 5.29
CA SER A 50 -4.69 0.26 5.36
C SER A 50 -5.70 0.74 6.39
N SER A 51 -5.55 1.98 6.84
CA SER A 51 -6.51 2.60 7.77
C SER A 51 -7.83 3.01 7.09
N LEU A 52 -7.93 2.90 5.76
CA LEU A 52 -9.21 3.05 5.08
C LEU A 52 -10.06 1.81 5.37
N SER A 53 -11.08 1.98 6.20
CA SER A 53 -12.18 1.01 6.25
C SER A 53 -12.89 1.07 4.90
N THR A 54 -13.04 -0.06 4.23
CA THR A 54 -13.97 -0.15 3.10
C THR A 54 -15.36 0.14 3.67
N SER A 55 -15.83 1.37 3.52
CA SER A 55 -17.26 1.64 3.66
C SER A 55 -17.89 1.09 2.40
N SER A 56 -18.41 -0.13 2.52
CA SER A 56 -19.34 -0.72 1.55
C SER A 56 -20.48 0.28 1.33
N ALA A 57 -20.67 0.71 0.09
CA ALA A 57 -21.93 1.27 -0.40
C ALA A 57 -22.28 0.52 -1.68
#